data_AF-A0A381SCG9-F1
#
_entry.id   AF-A0A381SCG9-F1
#
_cell.length_a   1.000
_cell.length_b   1.000
_cell.length_c   1.000
_cell.angle_alpha   90.00
_cell.angle_beta   90.00
_cell.angle_gamma   90.00
#
_symmetry.space_group_name_H-M   'P 1'
#
loop_
_entity.id
_entity.type
_entity.pdbx_description
1 polymer ?
#
loop_
_entity_poly.entity_id
_entity_poly.type
_entity_poly.pdbx_seq_one_letter_code
_entity_poly.pdbx_strand_id
1 'polypeptide(L)' 'MKKDWRAAQLSDIDKVLCSWVEKLTLTPSNMNKKDVEKLEGVGFSQSAISDAAQVVGYFNYINRIADGLGVDLEDEME' A
#
# COMPACT_ATOMS: atom_id res chain seq x y z
N MET A 1 18.40 1.27 -1.89
CA MET A 1 16.92 1.22 -1.86
C MET A 1 16.36 2.64 -1.99
N LYS A 2 15.41 2.90 -2.91
CA LYS A 2 14.71 4.21 -2.95
C LYS A 2 13.76 4.25 -1.74
N LYS A 3 13.97 5.21 -0.83
CA LYS A 3 13.19 5.33 0.42
C LYS A 3 11.82 5.99 0.23
N ASP A 4 11.60 6.68 -0.89
CA ASP A 4 10.36 7.37 -1.20
C ASP A 4 9.92 7.03 -2.63
N TRP A 5 8.69 6.52 -2.77
CA TRP A 5 8.09 6.18 -4.05
C TRP A 5 7.88 7.41 -4.94
N ARG A 6 7.81 8.62 -4.36
CA ARG A 6 7.69 9.88 -5.11
C ARG A 6 8.93 10.21 -5.93
N ALA A 7 10.10 9.70 -5.54
CA ALA A 7 11.35 9.83 -6.28
C ALA A 7 11.56 8.71 -7.33
N ALA A 8 10.59 7.80 -7.47
CA ALA A 8 10.60 6.77 -8.50
C ALA A 8 9.96 7.29 -9.81
N GLN A 9 10.48 6.82 -10.94
CA GLN A 9 9.87 7.09 -12.25
C GLN A 9 8.70 6.14 -12.44
N LEU A 10 7.59 6.46 -11.78
CA LEU A 10 6.34 5.70 -11.84
C LEU A 10 5.39 6.28 -12.87
N SER A 11 4.55 5.43 -13.45
CA SER A 11 3.41 5.88 -14.24
C SER A 11 2.44 6.67 -13.37
N ASP A 12 1.57 7.48 -13.98
CA ASP A 12 0.60 8.26 -13.20
C ASP A 12 -0.42 7.35 -12.50
N ILE A 13 -0.75 6.20 -13.10
CA ILE A 13 -1.61 5.17 -12.49
C ILE A 13 -0.96 4.59 -11.23
N ASP A 14 0.34 4.27 -11.29
CA ASP A 14 1.08 3.74 -10.14
C ASP A 14 1.20 4.77 -9.01
N LYS A 15 1.39 6.06 -9.33
CA LYS A 15 1.40 7.12 -8.31
C LYS A 15 0.07 7.24 -7.57
N VAL A 16 -1.07 7.05 -8.27
CA VAL A 16 -2.39 7.04 -7.65
C VAL A 16 -2.54 5.84 -6.72
N LEU A 17 -2.09 4.65 -7.16
CA LEU A 17 -2.06 3.47 -6.32
C LEU A 17 -1.19 3.69 -5.06
N CYS A 18 0.05 4.15 -5.21
CA CYS A 18 0.94 4.42 -4.07
C CYS A 18 0.35 5.44 -3.09
N SER A 19 -0.29 6.50 -3.58
CA SER A 19 -0.96 7.50 -2.74
C SER A 19 -2.12 6.90 -1.94
N TRP A 20 -2.90 6.03 -2.58
CA TRP A 20 -4.01 5.32 -1.93
C TRP A 20 -3.50 4.33 -0.88
N VAL A 21 -2.46 3.54 -1.20
CA VAL A 21 -1.81 2.59 -0.29
C VAL A 21 -1.24 3.28 0.95
N GLU A 22 -0.57 4.42 0.75
CA GLU A 22 -0.01 5.22 1.85
C GLU A 22 -1.12 5.72 2.79
N LYS A 23 -2.22 6.26 2.23
CA LYS A 23 -3.37 6.69 3.03
C LYS A 23 -4.01 5.54 3.81
N LEU A 24 -4.22 4.39 3.17
CA LEU A 24 -4.81 3.21 3.79
C LEU A 24 -3.92 2.68 4.93
N THR A 25 -2.60 2.78 4.78
CA THR A 25 -1.63 2.35 5.78
C THR A 25 -1.57 3.30 6.99
N LEU A 26 -1.52 4.62 6.74
CA LEU A 26 -1.32 5.61 7.81
C LEU A 26 -2.62 6.05 8.50
N THR A 27 -3.73 6.08 7.76
CA THR A 27 -5.01 6.63 8.23
C THR A 27 -6.22 5.79 7.79
N PRO A 28 -6.25 4.47 8.09
CA PRO A 28 -7.33 3.59 7.65
C PRO A 28 -8.73 4.07 8.08
N SER A 29 -8.84 4.71 9.25
CA SER A 29 -10.09 5.29 9.76
C SER A 29 -10.66 6.45 8.91
N ASN A 30 -9.83 7.07 8.07
CA ASN A 30 -10.19 8.21 7.22
C ASN A 30 -10.49 7.80 5.77
N MET A 31 -10.46 6.51 5.48
CA MET A 31 -10.81 5.98 4.17
C MET A 31 -12.30 6.15 3.90
N ASN A 32 -12.63 6.48 2.65
CA ASN A 32 -14.00 6.61 2.20
C ASN A 32 -14.13 6.20 0.73
N LYS A 33 -15.38 6.14 0.25
CA LYS A 33 -15.69 5.68 -1.11
C LYS A 33 -14.96 6.48 -2.20
N LYS A 34 -14.71 7.78 -2.01
CA LYS A 34 -14.01 8.62 -3.00
C LYS A 34 -12.57 8.19 -3.22
N ASP A 35 -11.94 7.53 -2.25
CA ASP A 35 -10.58 7.01 -2.41
C ASP A 35 -10.55 5.82 -3.37
N VAL A 36 -11.60 4.98 -3.35
CA VAL A 36 -11.79 3.86 -4.28
C VAL A 36 -12.19 4.39 -5.66
N GLU A 37 -13.12 5.34 -5.72
CA GLU A 37 -13.57 5.96 -7.00
C GLU A 37 -12.43 6.63 -7.76
N LYS A 38 -11.39 7.13 -7.07
CA LYS A 38 -10.17 7.65 -7.72
C LYS A 38 -9.37 6.57 -8.44
N LEU A 39 -9.29 5.37 -7.86
CA LEU A 39 -8.61 4.23 -8.50
C LEU A 39 -9.41 3.73 -9.71
N GLU A 40 -10.73 3.62 -9.57
CA GLU A 40 -11.62 3.28 -10.69
C GLU A 40 -11.48 4.31 -11.83
N GLY A 41 -11.39 5.59 -11.49
CA GLY A 41 -11.25 6.70 -12.45
C GLY A 41 -9.95 6.67 -13.26
N VAL A 42 -8.91 5.96 -12.80
CA VAL A 42 -7.66 5.75 -13.55
C VAL A 42 -7.56 4.37 -14.19
N GLY A 43 -8.64 3.59 -14.16
CA GLY A 43 -8.78 2.33 -14.89
C GLY A 43 -8.56 1.05 -14.07
N PHE A 44 -8.42 1.13 -12.74
CA PHE A 44 -8.39 -0.08 -11.92
C PHE A 44 -9.78 -0.74 -11.87
N SER A 45 -9.80 -2.06 -12.03
CA SER A 45 -11.01 -2.85 -11.77
C SER A 45 -11.23 -3.02 -10.27
N GLN A 46 -12.48 -3.26 -9.88
CA GLN A 46 -12.83 -3.56 -8.48
C GLN A 46 -12.08 -4.80 -7.94
N SER A 47 -11.81 -5.80 -8.79
CA SER A 47 -10.99 -6.95 -8.41
C SER A 47 -9.55 -6.55 -8.11
N ALA A 48 -8.93 -5.73 -8.97
CA ALA A 48 -7.56 -5.25 -8.76
C ALA A 48 -7.45 -4.38 -7.49
N ILE A 49 -8.46 -3.57 -7.19
CA ILE A 49 -8.52 -2.77 -5.95
C ILE A 49 -8.64 -3.69 -4.72
N SER A 50 -9.47 -4.73 -4.80
CA SER A 50 -9.59 -5.74 -3.75
C SER A 50 -8.28 -6.50 -3.52
N ASP A 51 -7.57 -6.86 -4.58
CA ASP A 51 -6.27 -7.53 -4.50
C ASP A 51 -5.23 -6.61 -3.84
N ALA A 52 -5.17 -5.35 -4.26
CA ALA A 52 -4.29 -4.36 -3.66
C ALA A 52 -4.60 -4.16 -2.16
N ALA A 53 -5.88 -4.06 -1.77
CA ALA A 53 -6.28 -3.92 -0.37
C ALA A 53 -5.79 -5.09 0.49
N GLN A 54 -5.89 -6.33 -0.02
CA GLN A 54 -5.45 -7.52 0.68
C GLN A 54 -3.92 -7.53 0.86
N VAL A 55 -3.16 -7.17 -0.18
CA VAL A 55 -1.69 -7.06 -0.09
C VAL A 55 -1.28 -6.01 0.93
N VAL A 56 -1.91 -4.83 0.90
CA VAL A 56 -1.65 -3.76 1.89
C VAL A 56 -1.98 -4.23 3.31
N GLY A 57 -3.10 -4.93 3.48
CA GLY A 57 -3.50 -5.49 4.77
C GLY A 57 -2.51 -6.53 5.29
N TYR A 58 -2.04 -7.42 4.41
CA TYR A 58 -1.06 -8.45 4.76
C TYR A 58 0.26 -7.85 5.24
N PHE A 59 0.83 -6.87 4.51
CA PHE A 59 2.05 -6.19 4.95
C PHE A 59 1.86 -5.40 6.23
N ASN A 60 0.70 -4.75 6.38
CA ASN A 60 0.34 -4.08 7.63
C ASN A 60 0.31 -5.05 8.81
N TYR A 61 -0.24 -6.26 8.63
CA TYR A 61 -0.25 -7.28 9.66
C TYR A 61 1.17 -7.76 9.98
N ILE A 62 1.95 -8.19 8.97
CA ILE A 62 3.25 -8.80 9.21
C ILE A 62 4.24 -7.81 9.83
N ASN A 63 4.23 -6.53 9.40
CA ASN A 63 5.08 -5.49 9.99
C ASN A 63 4.76 -5.30 11.47
N ARG A 64 3.49 -5.34 11.87
CA ARG A 64 3.10 -5.25 13.29
C ARG A 64 3.58 -6.45 14.10
N ILE A 65 3.58 -7.65 13.51
CA ILE A 65 4.09 -8.84 14.19
C ILE A 65 5.62 -8.78 14.31
N ALA A 66 6.32 -8.47 13.22
CA ALA A 66 7.77 -8.39 13.20
C ALA A 66 8.29 -7.28 14.13
N ASP A 67 7.88 -6.03 13.88
CA ASP A 67 8.34 -4.87 14.66
C ASP A 67 7.81 -4.90 16.10
N GLY A 68 6.56 -5.37 16.28
CA GLY A 68 5.91 -5.38 17.59
C GLY A 68 6.41 -6.46 18.53
N LEU A 69 6.97 -7.56 18.00
CA LEU A 69 7.56 -8.64 18.80
C LEU A 69 9.09 -8.65 18.76
N GLY A 70 9.72 -7.78 17.97
CA GLY A 70 11.17 -7.72 17.80
C GLY A 70 11.73 -8.93 17.06
N VAL A 71 11.02 -9.41 16.05
CA VAL A 71 11.48 -10.50 15.18
C VAL A 71 12.38 -9.89 14.11
N ASP A 72 13.62 -10.38 14.03
CA ASP A 72 14.55 -9.99 12.99
C ASP A 72 14.09 -10.51 11.61
N LEU A 73 14.43 -9.77 10.56
CA LEU A 73 14.27 -10.26 9.20
C LEU A 73 15.16 -11.49 9.01
N GLU A 74 14.74 -12.45 8.18
CA GLU A 74 15.60 -13.55 7.79
C GLU A 74 16.87 -13.00 7.13
N ASP A 75 18.03 -13.63 7.38
CA ASP A 75 19.36 -13.16 6.94
C ASP A 75 19.46 -12.83 5.43
N GLU A 76 18.55 -13.41 4.62
CA GLU A 76 18.46 -13.22 3.16
C GLU A 76 17.75 -11.92 2.74
N MET A 77 17.16 -11.20 3.70
CA MET A 77 16.37 -9.98 3.51
C MET A 77 17.06 -8.70 4.02
N GLU A 78 18.26 -8.79 4.60
CA GLU A 78 19.14 -7.64 4.92
C GLU A 78 19.80 -7.04 3.66
#